data_AF-A0A2N2DBJ0-F1
#
_entry.id   AF-A0A2N2DBJ0-F1
#
_cell.length_a   1.000
_cell.length_b   1.000
_cell.length_c   1.000
_cell.angle_alpha   90.00
_cell.angle_beta   90.00
_cell.angle_gamma   90.00
#
_symmetry.space_group_name_H-M   'P 1'
#
loop_
_entity.id
_entity.type
_entity.pdbx_description
1 polymer ?
#
loop_
_entity_poly.entity_id
_entity_poly.type
_entity_poly.pdbx_seq_one_letter_code
_entity_poly.pdbx_strand_id
1 'polypeptide(L)'
;MDKGDNDPKRFFTYLIASLRTVREDFGREVSNLTESPQLPSPEIIATLLLNQLISNGSPSILVLDDYHVITNDYLHRTLEFMIDNCPPLFHIIIISRLDPPLSLAKWRVKYHLTEIRIDDLRFSDQEVDTFFLRLCSLL
;
A
#
# COMPACT_ATOMS: atom_id res chain seq x y z
N MET A 1 -8.50 3.95 -4.44
CA MET A 1 -8.06 3.46 -5.77
C MET A 1 -9.28 3.24 -6.66
N ASP A 2 -9.12 3.19 -7.98
CA ASP A 2 -10.21 2.93 -8.94
C ASP A 2 -9.95 1.68 -9.81
N LYS A 3 -10.95 1.23 -10.58
CA LYS A 3 -10.84 0.03 -11.43
C LYS A 3 -9.73 0.12 -12.48
N GLY A 4 -9.37 1.33 -12.91
CA GLY A 4 -8.28 1.57 -13.83
C GLY A 4 -6.91 1.28 -13.22
N ASP A 5 -6.78 1.35 -11.90
CA ASP A 5 -5.54 1.04 -11.19
C ASP A 5 -5.19 -0.46 -11.22
N ASN A 6 -6.06 -1.31 -11.78
CA ASN A 6 -5.75 -2.71 -12.04
C ASN A 6 -4.78 -2.89 -13.23
N ASP A 7 -4.59 -1.85 -14.06
CA ASP A 7 -3.52 -1.81 -15.06
C ASP A 7 -2.17 -1.52 -14.38
N PRO A 8 -1.16 -2.40 -14.52
CA PRO A 8 0.09 -2.23 -13.79
C PRO A 8 0.84 -0.94 -14.12
N LYS A 9 0.79 -0.47 -15.38
CA LYS A 9 1.50 0.76 -15.77
C LYS A 9 0.87 1.98 -15.11
N ARG A 10 -0.46 2.06 -15.13
CA ARG A 10 -1.22 3.11 -14.44
C ARG A 10 -0.99 3.06 -12.93
N PHE A 11 -1.06 1.88 -12.32
CA PHE A 11 -0.75 1.70 -10.90
C PHE A 11 0.62 2.27 -10.53
N PHE A 12 1.69 1.86 -11.24
CA PHE A 12 3.04 2.35 -10.94
C PHE A 12 3.21 3.83 -11.22
N THR A 13 2.55 4.37 -12.24
CA THR A 13 2.56 5.81 -12.51
C THR A 13 2.02 6.59 -11.32
N TYR A 14 0.87 6.18 -10.76
CA TYR A 14 0.31 6.83 -9.58
C TYR A 14 1.13 6.60 -8.31
N LEU A 15 1.63 5.38 -8.10
CA LEU A 15 2.49 5.07 -6.96
C LEU A 15 3.78 5.92 -6.96
N ILE A 16 4.40 6.07 -8.12
CA ILE A 16 5.60 6.90 -8.27
C ILE A 16 5.22 8.37 -8.06
N ALA A 17 4.12 8.84 -8.64
CA ALA A 17 3.66 10.20 -8.45
C ALA A 17 3.39 10.53 -6.97
N SER A 18 2.80 9.60 -6.21
CA SER A 18 2.57 9.81 -4.76
C SER A 18 3.89 9.85 -3.99
N LEU A 19 4.84 8.97 -4.28
CA LEU A 19 6.14 8.94 -3.60
C LEU A 19 7.02 10.15 -3.98
N ARG A 20 6.81 10.74 -5.17
CA ARG A 20 7.46 11.99 -5.57
C ARG A 20 7.11 13.20 -4.71
N THR A 21 5.98 13.16 -4.01
CA THR A 21 5.61 14.23 -3.06
C THR A 21 6.52 14.28 -1.83
N VAL A 22 7.18 13.16 -1.51
CA VAL A 22 8.15 13.04 -0.43
C VAL A 22 9.58 13.19 -0.98
N ARG A 23 9.84 12.65 -2.18
CA ARG A 23 11.15 12.67 -2.83
C ARG A 23 11.03 12.87 -4.33
N GLU A 24 11.36 14.06 -4.82
CA GLU A 24 11.13 14.50 -6.20
C GLU A 24 11.75 13.56 -7.27
N ASP A 25 12.92 12.97 -7.00
CA ASP A 25 13.64 12.10 -7.93
C ASP A 25 13.21 10.62 -7.87
N PHE A 26 12.20 10.28 -7.06
CA PHE A 26 11.72 8.91 -6.93
C PHE A 26 11.13 8.35 -8.24
N GLY A 27 11.38 7.06 -8.47
CA GLY A 27 10.78 6.24 -9.51
C GLY A 27 11.19 6.59 -10.94
N ARG A 28 12.27 7.35 -11.17
CA ARG A 28 12.71 7.72 -12.54
C ARG A 28 12.97 6.49 -13.42
N GLU A 29 13.72 5.52 -12.91
CA GLU A 29 14.01 4.27 -13.63
C GLU A 29 12.75 3.46 -13.92
N VAL A 30 11.85 3.33 -12.93
CA VAL A 30 10.60 2.60 -13.07
C VAL A 30 9.65 3.29 -14.04
N SER A 31 9.62 4.63 -14.05
CA SER A 31 8.80 5.42 -15.01
C SER A 31 9.18 5.07 -16.44
N ASN A 32 10.49 5.07 -16.76
CA ASN A 32 10.97 4.72 -18.10
C ASN A 32 10.59 3.28 -18.50
N LEU A 33 10.57 2.35 -17.54
CA LEU A 33 10.20 0.96 -17.78
C LEU A 33 8.70 0.79 -18.00
N THR A 34 7.85 1.63 -17.40
CA THR A 34 6.40 1.58 -17.65
C THR A 34 6.01 2.03 -19.07
N GLU A 35 6.87 2.79 -19.75
CA GLU A 35 6.69 3.18 -21.15
C GLU A 35 7.03 2.04 -22.13
N SER A 36 7.79 1.02 -21.70
CA SER A 36 8.13 -0.15 -22.51
C SER A 36 6.89 -0.97 -22.89
N PRO A 37 6.84 -1.62 -24.07
CA PRO A 37 5.74 -2.52 -24.46
C PRO A 37 5.53 -3.67 -23.46
N GLN A 38 6.62 -4.15 -22.85
CA GLN A 38 6.59 -5.23 -21.88
C GLN A 38 7.20 -4.76 -20.56
N LEU A 39 6.47 -5.00 -19.47
CA LEU A 39 6.98 -4.76 -18.12
C LEU A 39 8.00 -5.83 -17.75
N PRO A 40 9.04 -5.48 -16.97
CA PRO A 40 9.91 -6.44 -16.29
C PRO A 40 9.14 -7.40 -15.38
N SER A 41 9.83 -8.32 -14.72
CA SER A 41 9.18 -9.18 -13.73
C SER A 41 8.74 -8.37 -12.49
N PRO A 42 7.72 -8.84 -11.74
CA PRO A 42 7.28 -8.22 -10.50
C PRO A 42 8.41 -7.93 -9.51
N GLU A 43 9.35 -8.87 -9.38
CA GLU A 43 10.49 -8.81 -8.46
C GLU A 43 11.51 -7.75 -8.90
N ILE A 44 11.74 -7.60 -10.21
CA ILE A 44 12.62 -6.56 -10.74
C ILE A 44 12.04 -5.18 -10.44
N ILE A 45 10.75 -4.96 -10.73
CA ILE A 45 10.08 -3.69 -10.42
C ILE A 45 10.12 -3.40 -8.92
N ALA A 46 9.78 -4.38 -8.08
CA ALA A 46 9.81 -4.23 -6.63
C ALA A 46 11.21 -3.87 -6.13
N THR A 47 12.25 -4.55 -6.63
CA THR A 47 13.65 -4.29 -6.26
C THR A 47 14.07 -2.86 -6.61
N LEU A 48 13.72 -2.38 -7.80
CA LEU A 48 14.03 -1.00 -8.21
C LEU A 48 13.36 0.03 -7.29
N LEU A 49 12.09 -0.17 -6.94
CA LEU A 49 11.37 0.71 -6.02
C LEU A 49 12.00 0.68 -4.61
N LEU A 50 12.29 -0.50 -4.07
CA LEU A 50 12.86 -0.66 -2.74
C LEU A 50 14.26 -0.05 -2.63
N ASN A 51 15.13 -0.22 -3.63
CA ASN A 51 16.47 0.36 -3.63
C ASN A 51 16.42 1.90 -3.53
N GLN A 52 15.44 2.52 -4.20
CA GLN A 52 15.24 3.96 -4.11
C GLN A 52 14.68 4.39 -2.76
N LEU A 53 13.83 3.59 -2.12
CA LEU A 53 13.36 3.86 -0.75
C LEU A 53 14.50 3.76 0.27
N ILE A 54 15.38 2.76 0.14
CA ILE A 54 16.54 2.55 1.03
C ILE A 54 17.50 3.74 0.99
N SER A 55 17.82 4.24 -0.21
CA SER A 55 18.77 5.35 -0.38
C SER A 55 18.31 6.67 0.25
N ASN A 56 17.02 6.82 0.55
CA ASN A 56 16.47 8.03 1.16
C ASN A 56 16.73 8.12 2.68
N GLY A 57 16.89 6.98 3.36
CA GLY A 57 17.13 6.91 4.80
C GLY A 57 16.08 7.56 5.71
N SER A 58 14.97 8.05 5.16
CA SER A 58 13.93 8.79 5.89
C SER A 58 12.72 7.91 6.14
N PRO A 59 12.12 7.97 7.35
CA PRO A 59 10.87 7.27 7.64
C PRO A 59 9.77 7.65 6.65
N SER A 60 9.12 6.66 6.06
CA SER A 60 8.03 6.88 5.09
C SER A 60 6.96 5.81 5.20
N ILE A 61 5.72 6.20 4.89
CA ILE A 61 4.56 5.32 4.94
C ILE A 61 3.86 5.37 3.60
N LEU A 62 3.62 4.21 3.00
CA LEU A 62 2.76 4.06 1.83
C LEU A 62 1.39 3.54 2.28
N VAL A 63 0.34 4.29 1.98
CA VAL A 63 -1.04 3.89 2.24
C VAL A 63 -1.70 3.49 0.93
N LEU A 64 -2.20 2.26 0.86
CA LEU A 64 -2.96 1.73 -0.27
C LEU A 64 -4.43 1.59 0.15
N ASP A 65 -5.26 2.52 -0.31
CA ASP A 65 -6.70 2.56 0.01
C ASP A 65 -7.58 1.95 -1.09
N ASP A 66 -8.67 1.31 -0.68
CA ASP A 66 -9.54 0.49 -1.52
C ASP A 66 -8.79 -0.64 -2.27
N TYR A 67 -7.84 -1.31 -1.61
CA TYR A 67 -6.98 -2.30 -2.27
C TYR A 67 -7.72 -3.50 -2.90
N HIS A 68 -8.90 -3.86 -2.39
CA HIS A 68 -9.81 -4.86 -3.00
C HIS A 68 -10.16 -4.60 -4.47
N VAL A 69 -9.95 -3.39 -4.98
CA VAL A 69 -10.15 -3.06 -6.41
C VAL A 69 -9.04 -3.65 -7.29
N ILE A 70 -7.87 -3.93 -6.71
CA ILE A 70 -6.76 -4.58 -7.40
C ILE A 70 -6.99 -6.08 -7.40
N THR A 71 -7.04 -6.66 -8.60
CA THR A 71 -7.20 -8.09 -8.84
C THR A 71 -6.10 -8.65 -9.75
N ASN A 72 -5.11 -7.83 -10.10
CA ASN A 72 -4.04 -8.19 -11.01
C ASN A 72 -2.91 -8.92 -10.26
N ASP A 73 -2.69 -10.19 -10.59
CA ASP A 73 -1.65 -11.03 -9.97
C ASP A 73 -0.24 -10.44 -10.07
N TYR A 74 0.07 -9.71 -11.14
CA TYR A 74 1.35 -9.04 -11.28
C TYR A 74 1.55 -8.03 -10.14
N LEU A 75 0.53 -7.21 -9.85
CA LEU A 75 0.58 -6.20 -8.80
C LEU A 75 0.63 -6.84 -7.41
N HIS A 76 -0.14 -7.91 -7.19
CA HIS A 76 -0.10 -8.67 -5.94
C HIS A 76 1.31 -9.22 -5.67
N ARG A 77 1.94 -9.84 -6.67
CA ARG A 77 3.32 -10.36 -6.55
C ARG A 77 4.34 -9.26 -6.32
N THR A 78 4.23 -8.12 -7.01
CA THR A 78 5.14 -6.98 -6.77
C THR A 78 5.02 -6.50 -5.33
N LEU A 79 3.80 -6.31 -4.82
CA LEU A 79 3.57 -5.82 -3.46
C LEU A 79 3.98 -6.84 -2.40
N GLU A 80 3.71 -8.12 -2.62
CA GLU A 80 4.17 -9.19 -1.73
C GLU A 80 5.70 -9.20 -1.61
N PHE A 81 6.42 -9.07 -2.72
CA PHE A 81 7.86 -8.95 -2.73
C PHE A 81 8.34 -7.68 -2.00
N MET A 82 7.65 -6.55 -2.21
CA MET A 82 7.96 -5.29 -1.52
C MET A 82 7.80 -5.42 0.00
N ILE A 83 6.72 -6.06 0.46
CA ILE A 83 6.45 -6.26 1.89
C ILE A 83 7.49 -7.20 2.51
N ASP A 84 7.84 -8.29 1.81
CA ASP A 84 8.84 -9.25 2.29
C ASP A 84 10.25 -8.67 2.40
N ASN A 85 10.56 -7.63 1.63
CA ASN A 85 11.90 -7.01 1.56
C ASN A 85 11.89 -5.53 1.96
N CYS A 86 10.86 -5.12 2.70
CA CYS A 86 10.65 -3.73 3.10
C CYS A 86 11.76 -3.25 4.03
N PRO A 87 12.39 -2.08 3.79
CA PRO A 87 13.39 -1.56 4.70
C PRO A 87 12.75 -1.14 6.04
N PRO A 88 13.52 -1.13 7.16
CA PRO A 88 12.95 -0.87 8.50
C PRO A 88 12.26 0.49 8.68
N LEU A 89 12.64 1.48 7.87
CA LEU A 89 12.09 2.84 7.92
C LEU A 89 10.92 3.05 6.94
N PHE A 90 10.50 2.02 6.21
CA PHE A 90 9.36 2.07 5.32
C PHE A 90 8.25 1.17 5.87
N HIS A 91 7.03 1.68 5.89
CA HIS A 91 5.86 0.93 6.29
C HIS A 91 4.80 0.98 5.19
N ILE A 92 4.10 -0.14 5.01
CA ILE A 92 3.00 -0.24 4.06
C ILE A 92 1.72 -0.49 4.87
N ILE A 93 0.73 0.37 4.66
CA ILE A 93 -0.60 0.24 5.23
C ILE A 93 -1.56 -0.11 4.09
N ILE A 94 -2.29 -1.21 4.22
CA ILE A 94 -3.28 -1.64 3.24
C ILE A 94 -4.66 -1.51 3.88
N ILE A 95 -5.52 -0.72 3.26
CA ILE A 95 -6.93 -0.56 3.62
C ILE A 95 -7.75 -1.25 2.54
N SER A 96 -8.58 -2.20 2.95
CA SER A 96 -9.34 -3.04 2.04
C SER A 96 -10.66 -3.46 2.66
N ARG A 97 -11.67 -3.66 1.81
CA ARG A 97 -12.99 -4.17 2.22
C ARG A 97 -13.05 -5.69 2.25
N LEU A 98 -12.08 -6.34 1.60
CA LEU A 98 -11.91 -7.79 1.52
C LEU A 98 -10.50 -8.15 1.95
N ASP A 99 -10.30 -9.37 2.42
CA ASP A 99 -8.95 -9.88 2.67
C ASP A 99 -8.14 -9.80 1.35
N PRO A 100 -7.02 -9.05 1.32
CA PRO A 100 -6.21 -8.93 0.12
C PRO A 100 -5.64 -10.31 -0.26
N PRO A 101 -5.51 -10.63 -1.56
CA PRO A 101 -4.92 -11.90 -2.03
C PRO A 101 -3.40 -11.89 -1.90
N LEU A 102 -2.93 -11.71 -0.66
CA LEU A 102 -1.53 -11.70 -0.24
C LEU A 102 -1.33 -12.81 0.80
N SER A 103 -0.10 -13.29 0.99
CA SER A 103 0.19 -14.33 1.99
C SER A 103 0.16 -13.80 3.44
N LEU A 104 -0.95 -13.20 3.89
CA LEU A 104 -1.09 -12.61 5.22
C LEU A 104 -0.74 -13.60 6.35
N ALA A 105 -1.11 -14.87 6.20
CA ALA A 105 -0.80 -15.93 7.16
C ALA A 105 0.71 -16.05 7.42
N LYS A 106 1.54 -15.88 6.38
CA LYS A 106 3.01 -15.89 6.50
C LYS A 106 3.50 -14.76 7.40
N TRP A 107 2.94 -13.56 7.26
CA TRP A 107 3.36 -12.39 8.03
C TRP A 107 2.81 -12.38 9.46
N ARG A 108 1.61 -12.95 9.68
CA ARG A 108 1.07 -13.19 11.03
C ARG A 108 2.01 -14.04 11.87
N VAL A 109 2.45 -15.17 11.32
CA VAL A 109 3.35 -16.09 12.05
C VAL A 109 4.69 -15.44 12.38
N LYS A 110 5.16 -14.53 11.52
CA LYS A 110 6.40 -13.79 11.74
C LYS A 110 6.25 -12.56 12.65
N TYR A 111 5.05 -12.22 13.11
CA TYR A 111 4.75 -10.95 13.80
C TYR A 111 5.14 -9.70 12.98
N HIS A 112 5.06 -9.78 11.65
CA HIS A 112 5.34 -8.66 10.73
C HIS A 112 4.04 -8.02 10.21
N LEU A 113 2.90 -8.32 10.83
CA LEU A 113 1.58 -7.83 10.41
C LEU A 113 0.77 -7.41 11.63
N THR A 114 0.30 -6.16 11.58
CA THR A 114 -0.76 -5.65 12.44
C THR A 114 -2.06 -5.66 11.64
N GLU A 115 -3.07 -6.37 12.12
CA GLU A 115 -4.40 -6.37 11.52
C GLU A 115 -5.38 -5.61 12.43
N ILE A 116 -6.17 -4.74 11.82
CA ILE A 116 -7.32 -4.10 12.46
C ILE A 116 -8.53 -4.54 11.67
N ARG A 117 -9.41 -5.32 12.29
CA ARG A 117 -10.61 -5.88 11.66
C ARG A 117 -11.84 -5.11 12.11
N ILE A 118 -12.97 -5.41 11.46
CA ILE A 118 -14.25 -4.77 11.77
C ILE A 118 -14.59 -4.89 13.26
N ASP A 119 -14.30 -6.03 13.90
CA ASP A 119 -14.60 -6.25 15.31
C ASP A 119 -13.76 -5.36 16.25
N ASP A 120 -12.56 -4.96 15.82
CA ASP A 120 -11.70 -4.02 16.56
C ASP A 120 -12.18 -2.56 16.41
N LEU A 121 -12.95 -2.27 15.35
CA LEU A 121 -13.47 -0.94 15.00
C LEU A 121 -14.91 -0.70 15.47
N ARG A 122 -15.58 -1.73 16.01
CA ARG A 122 -16.94 -1.60 16.52
C ARG A 122 -16.93 -0.68 17.72
N PHE A 123 -17.66 0.42 17.63
CA PHE A 123 -17.88 1.28 18.79
C PHE A 123 -18.52 0.48 19.92
N SER A 124 -17.98 0.67 21.12
CA SER A 124 -18.66 0.36 22.37
C SER A 124 -19.86 1.29 22.56
N ASP A 125 -20.84 0.88 23.37
CA ASP A 125 -22.02 1.70 23.66
C ASP A 125 -21.63 3.11 24.18
N GLN A 126 -20.56 3.20 24.98
CA GLN A 126 -20.01 4.47 25.46
C GLN A 126 -19.40 5.33 24.35
N GLU A 127 -18.74 4.74 23.36
CA GLU A 127 -18.21 5.46 22.20
C GLU A 127 -19.35 5.92 21.28
N VAL A 128 -20.42 5.14 21.15
CA VAL A 128 -21.63 5.54 20.43
C VAL A 128 -22.25 6.79 21.08
N ASP A 129 -22.45 6.77 22.40
CA ASP A 129 -23.00 7.91 23.14
C ASP A 129 -22.09 9.15 23.00
N THR A 130 -20.78 8.97 23.14
CA THR A 130 -19.79 10.06 23.03
C THR A 130 -19.74 10.64 21.61
N PHE A 131 -19.80 9.78 20.60
CA PHE A 131 -19.81 10.17 19.20
C PHE A 131 -21.10 10.95 18.85
N PHE A 132 -22.24 10.46 19.33
CA PHE A 132 -23.55 11.10 19.11
C PHE A 132 -23.62 12.48 19.78
N LEU A 133 -23.15 12.60 21.02
CA LEU A 133 -23.08 13.87 21.75
C LEU A 133 -22.13 14.87 21.08
N ARG A 134 -20.99 14.43 20.53
CA ARG A 134 -20.09 15.30 19.75
C ARG A 134 -20.75 15.83 18.48
N LEU A 135 -21.47 14.98 17.73
CA LEU A 135 -22.17 15.39 16.51
C LEU A 135 -23.30 16.37 16.78
N CYS A 136 -24.09 16.15 17.84
CA CYS A 136 -25.15 17.08 18.23
C CYS A 136 -24.62 18.41 18.79
N SER A 137 -23.38 18.47 19.27
CA SER A 137 -22.74 19.73 19.70
C SER A 137 -22.15 20.58 18.56
N LEU A 138 -22.13 20.03 17.34
CA LEU A 138 -21.65 20.68 16.11
C LEU A 138 -22.79 21.15 15.19
N LEU A 139 -24.05 20.93 15.59
CA LEU A 139 -25.28 21.40 14.94
C LEU A 139 -25.95 22.48 15.81
#